data_AF-A0A3B9HZF5-F1
#
_entry.id   AF-A0A3B9HZF5-F1
#
_cell.length_a   1.000
_cell.length_b   1.000
_cell.length_c   1.000
_cell.angle_alpha   90.00
_cell.angle_beta   90.00
_cell.angle_gamma   90.00
#
_symmetry.space_group_name_H-M   'P 1'
#
loop_
_entity.id
_entity.type
_entity.pdbx_description
1 polymer ?
#
loop_
_entity_poly.entity_id
_entity_poly.type
_entity_poly.pdbx_seq_one_letter_code
_entity_poly.pdbx_strand_id
1 'polypeptide(L)'
;QIASMPRVYFEIWDTPLQAAGGSSYIGDMIKAAGGENILSDPVDFPVVNPETIIQANPDVIIIAYPLPDPISLETRPGWQNLRAVKNHQIHILDQDPFIRPGPRNIEALLQLKKIFDSASRR
;
A
#
# COMPACT_ATOMS: atom_id res chain seq x y z
N GLN A 1 13.02 -6.70 -20.78
CA GLN A 1 11.81 -7.15 -20.07
C GLN A 1 11.12 -5.91 -19.54
N ILE A 2 9.87 -5.64 -19.93
CA ILE A 2 9.13 -4.52 -19.34
C ILE A 2 8.80 -4.96 -17.91
N ALA A 3 9.36 -4.29 -16.91
CA ALA A 3 9.08 -4.59 -15.52
C ALA A 3 7.58 -4.32 -15.26
N SER A 4 6.84 -5.31 -14.77
CA SER A 4 5.44 -5.13 -14.41
C SER A 4 5.32 -4.23 -13.17
N MET A 5 4.33 -3.35 -13.17
CA MET A 5 4.02 -2.52 -12.00
C MET A 5 3.65 -3.44 -10.83
N PRO A 6 4.22 -3.22 -9.63
CA PRO A 6 3.85 -4.01 -8.47
C PRO A 6 2.43 -3.66 -8.04
N ARG A 7 1.67 -4.67 -7.63
CA ARG A 7 0.33 -4.48 -7.07
C ARG A 7 0.44 -4.00 -5.62
N VAL A 8 -0.17 -2.88 -5.30
CA VAL A 8 0.02 -2.15 -4.04
C VAL A 8 -1.28 -2.09 -3.27
N TYR A 9 -1.20 -2.46 -1.99
CA TYR A 9 -2.23 -2.18 -1.00
C TYR A 9 -1.70 -1.12 -0.03
N PHE A 10 -2.47 -0.07 0.21
CA PHE A 10 -2.05 1.06 1.06
C PHE A 10 -3.09 1.29 2.16
N GLU A 11 -2.76 0.89 3.37
CA GLU A 11 -3.62 0.96 4.55
C GLU A 11 -3.41 2.25 5.33
N ILE A 12 -4.51 2.89 5.71
CA ILE A 12 -4.52 4.15 6.48
C ILE A 12 -5.17 4.00 7.85
N TRP A 13 -5.88 2.89 8.11
CA TRP A 13 -6.49 2.59 9.40
C TRP A 13 -6.76 1.09 9.56
N ASP A 14 -6.70 0.56 10.79
CA ASP A 14 -6.83 -0.87 11.06
C ASP A 14 -8.27 -1.35 11.36
N THR A 15 -9.07 -0.56 12.09
CA THR A 15 -10.35 -0.97 12.66
C THR A 15 -11.37 0.17 12.61
N PRO A 16 -12.32 0.16 11.66
CA PRO A 16 -12.42 -0.80 10.55
C PRO A 16 -11.26 -0.65 9.56
N LEU A 17 -10.94 -1.72 8.83
CA LEU A 17 -9.83 -1.72 7.88
C LEU A 17 -10.10 -0.71 6.75
N GLN A 18 -9.32 0.39 6.70
CA GLN A 18 -9.46 1.42 5.67
C GLN A 18 -8.17 1.57 4.89
N ALA A 19 -8.32 1.82 3.60
CA ALA A 19 -7.20 1.91 2.67
C ALA A 19 -7.41 3.02 1.65
N ALA A 20 -6.35 3.42 0.96
CA ALA A 20 -6.42 4.37 -0.13
C ALA A 20 -7.06 3.72 -1.38
N GLY A 21 -8.22 4.23 -1.78
CA GLY A 21 -8.89 3.86 -3.03
C GLY A 21 -8.15 4.38 -4.27
N GLY A 22 -8.52 3.85 -5.44
CA GLY A 22 -7.86 4.15 -6.70
C GLY A 22 -8.05 5.60 -7.18
N SER A 23 -9.18 6.24 -6.83
CA SER A 23 -9.47 7.65 -7.12
C SER A 23 -8.82 8.65 -6.15
N SER A 24 -8.27 8.16 -5.04
CA SER A 24 -7.73 9.02 -4.00
C SER A 24 -6.43 9.70 -4.46
N TYR A 25 -6.08 10.79 -3.78
CA TYR A 25 -4.77 11.42 -3.92
C TYR A 25 -3.60 10.42 -3.72
N ILE A 26 -3.73 9.48 -2.78
CA ILE A 26 -2.73 8.43 -2.56
C ILE A 26 -2.73 7.43 -3.72
N GLY A 27 -3.89 7.11 -4.29
CA GLY A 27 -4.02 6.32 -5.51
C GLY A 27 -3.27 6.93 -6.69
N ASP A 28 -3.40 8.24 -6.90
CA ASP A 28 -2.64 8.99 -7.91
C ASP A 28 -1.13 8.95 -7.63
N MET A 29 -0.71 9.08 -6.38
CA MET A 29 0.70 8.94 -5.99
C MET A 29 1.25 7.54 -6.27
N ILE A 30 0.50 6.49 -5.95
CA ILE A 30 0.88 5.10 -6.24
C ILE A 30 1.12 4.94 -7.74
N LYS A 31 0.17 5.41 -8.56
CA LYS A 31 0.26 5.35 -10.02
C LYS A 31 1.46 6.15 -10.55
N ALA A 32 1.67 7.37 -10.04
CA ALA A 32 2.78 8.23 -10.44
C ALA A 32 4.16 7.64 -10.05
N ALA A 33 4.23 6.87 -8.96
CA ALA A 33 5.44 6.16 -8.54
C ALA A 33 5.69 4.86 -9.33
N GLY A 34 4.75 4.43 -10.19
CA GLY A 34 4.85 3.22 -11.00
C GLY A 34 4.26 1.97 -10.36
N GLY A 35 3.36 2.12 -9.38
CA GLY A 35 2.58 1.05 -8.77
C GLY A 35 1.17 0.92 -9.35
N GLU A 36 0.54 -0.22 -9.12
CA GLU A 36 -0.87 -0.48 -9.44
C GLU A 36 -1.65 -0.66 -8.13
N ASN A 37 -2.58 0.25 -7.82
CA ASN A 37 -3.42 0.11 -6.62
C ASN A 37 -4.37 -1.10 -6.80
N ILE A 38 -4.42 -2.00 -5.81
CA ILE A 38 -5.35 -3.14 -5.85
C ILE A 38 -6.82 -2.74 -5.71
N LEU A 39 -7.08 -1.54 -5.21
CA LEU A 39 -8.42 -0.98 -5.05
C LEU A 39 -8.71 -0.08 -6.25
N SER A 40 -9.68 -0.49 -7.08
CA SER A 40 -10.23 0.31 -8.17
C SER A 40 -11.45 1.14 -7.74
N ASP A 41 -11.75 1.18 -6.44
CA ASP A 41 -12.92 1.87 -5.90
C ASP A 41 -12.90 3.38 -6.23
N PRO A 42 -14.06 3.97 -6.56
CA PRO A 42 -14.22 5.42 -6.75
C PRO A 42 -14.31 6.19 -5.42
N VAL A 43 -14.27 5.48 -4.30
CA VAL A 43 -14.26 6.06 -2.95
C VAL A 43 -12.80 6.26 -2.56
N ASP A 44 -12.47 7.43 -2.03
CA ASP A 44 -11.07 7.74 -1.71
C ASP A 44 -10.50 6.88 -0.59
N PHE A 45 -11.32 6.57 0.42
CA PHE A 45 -10.90 5.82 1.60
C PHE A 45 -11.95 4.77 2.01
N PRO A 46 -12.16 3.70 1.21
CA PRO A 46 -13.15 2.69 1.51
C PRO A 46 -12.76 1.84 2.72
N VAL A 47 -13.79 1.31 3.40
CA VAL A 47 -13.61 0.16 4.28
C VAL A 47 -13.45 -1.08 3.42
N VAL A 48 -12.34 -1.81 3.61
CA VAL A 48 -11.95 -2.93 2.76
C VAL A 48 -12.18 -4.25 3.47
N ASN A 49 -12.76 -5.20 2.75
CA ASN A 49 -12.89 -6.56 3.23
C ASN A 49 -11.52 -7.28 3.18
N PRO A 50 -11.03 -7.92 4.27
CA PRO A 50 -9.75 -8.65 4.23
C PRO A 50 -9.64 -9.68 3.09
N GLU A 51 -10.73 -10.34 2.72
CA GLU A 51 -10.74 -11.29 1.60
C GLU A 51 -10.42 -10.61 0.26
N THR A 52 -10.78 -9.35 0.06
CA THR A 52 -10.43 -8.59 -1.15
C THR A 52 -8.91 -8.45 -1.28
N ILE A 53 -8.22 -8.19 -0.16
CA ILE A 53 -6.76 -8.08 -0.11
C ILE A 53 -6.13 -9.45 -0.37
N ILE A 54 -6.70 -10.51 0.20
CA ILE A 54 -6.22 -11.88 0.00
C ILE A 54 -6.35 -12.31 -1.47
N GLN A 55 -7.49 -12.06 -2.09
CA GLN A 55 -7.72 -12.37 -3.50
C GLN A 55 -6.85 -11.51 -4.43
N ALA A 56 -6.67 -10.23 -4.09
CA ALA A 56 -5.79 -9.35 -4.85
C ALA A 56 -4.31 -9.76 -4.71
N ASN A 57 -3.91 -10.31 -3.57
CA ASN A 57 -2.56 -10.82 -3.32
C ASN A 57 -1.46 -9.79 -3.70
N PRO A 58 -1.40 -8.63 -3.02
CA PRO A 58 -0.51 -7.53 -3.38
C PRO A 58 0.97 -7.93 -3.31
N ASP A 59 1.77 -7.30 -4.17
CA ASP A 59 3.23 -7.37 -4.16
C ASP A 59 3.83 -6.53 -3.04
N VAL A 60 3.17 -5.41 -2.71
CA VAL A 60 3.61 -4.46 -1.69
C VAL A 60 2.43 -4.07 -0.79
N ILE A 61 2.67 -4.07 0.52
CA ILE A 61 1.76 -3.52 1.52
C ILE A 61 2.43 -2.28 2.13
N ILE A 62 1.74 -1.15 2.09
CA ILE A 62 2.15 0.09 2.75
C ILE A 62 1.17 0.38 3.87
N ILE A 63 1.70 0.82 5.01
CA ILE A 63 0.91 1.18 6.18
C ILE A 63 1.32 2.57 6.62
N ALA A 64 0.35 3.47 6.63
CA ALA A 64 0.55 4.87 6.95
C ALA A 64 -0.35 5.28 8.12
N TYR A 65 -0.17 4.59 9.25
CA TYR A 65 -0.72 4.97 10.55
C TYR A 65 0.15 4.36 11.65
N PRO A 66 0.10 4.88 12.89
CA PRO A 66 0.87 4.33 14.00
C PRO A 66 0.47 2.88 14.29
N LEU A 67 1.38 1.94 13.99
CA LEU A 67 1.23 0.54 14.35
C LEU A 67 1.94 0.26 15.68
N PRO A 68 1.26 -0.34 16.67
CA PRO A 68 1.90 -0.72 17.92
C PRO A 68 2.93 -1.85 17.75
N ASP A 69 2.72 -2.76 16.78
CA ASP A 69 3.64 -3.85 16.47
C ASP A 69 3.54 -4.29 15.00
N PRO A 70 4.61 -4.22 14.18
CA PRO A 70 4.64 -4.74 12.81
C PRO A 70 4.34 -6.24 12.68
N ILE A 71 4.68 -7.05 13.69
CA ILE A 71 4.44 -8.51 13.70
C ILE A 71 2.93 -8.80 13.67
N SER A 72 2.11 -7.89 14.21
CA SER A 72 0.65 -8.04 14.25
C SER A 72 0.01 -8.21 12.87
N LEU A 73 0.64 -7.71 11.80
CA LEU A 73 0.11 -7.80 10.44
C LEU A 73 0.23 -9.20 9.86
N GLU A 74 1.32 -9.89 10.14
CA GLU A 74 1.54 -11.28 9.71
C GLU A 74 0.57 -12.24 10.43
N THR A 75 0.09 -11.85 11.62
CA THR A 75 -0.90 -12.61 12.38
C THR A 75 -2.34 -12.40 11.88
N ARG A 76 -2.58 -11.48 10.94
CA ARG A 76 -3.92 -11.30 10.35
C ARG A 76 -4.32 -12.58 9.60
N PRO A 77 -5.53 -13.14 9.85
CA PRO A 77 -5.94 -14.37 9.21
C PRO A 77 -5.85 -14.32 7.68
N GLY A 78 -5.12 -15.26 7.09
CA GLY A 78 -4.93 -15.37 5.64
C GLY A 78 -3.77 -14.55 5.07
N TRP A 79 -3.20 -13.61 5.83
CA TRP A 79 -2.14 -12.72 5.35
C TRP A 79 -0.79 -13.41 5.21
N GLN A 80 -0.53 -14.49 5.97
CA GLN A 80 0.71 -15.26 5.92
C GLN A 80 1.04 -15.81 4.51
N ASN A 81 0.04 -15.88 3.63
CA ASN A 81 0.19 -16.38 2.28
C ASN A 81 0.40 -15.31 1.20
N LEU A 82 0.24 -14.03 1.54
CA LEU A 82 0.38 -12.92 0.60
C LEU A 82 1.82 -12.81 0.08
N ARG A 83 1.96 -12.43 -1.19
CA ARG A 83 3.27 -12.16 -1.81
C ARG A 83 4.04 -11.11 -1.02
N ALA A 84 3.39 -10.02 -0.62
CA ALA A 84 4.01 -8.98 0.18
C ALA A 84 4.58 -9.49 1.51
N VAL A 85 3.89 -10.40 2.21
CA VAL A 85 4.36 -10.99 3.47
C VAL A 85 5.55 -11.92 3.21
N LYS A 86 5.39 -12.86 2.27
CA LYS A 86 6.45 -13.84 1.93
C LYS A 86 7.74 -13.20 1.42
N ASN A 87 7.62 -12.06 0.74
CA ASN A 87 8.75 -11.34 0.16
C ASN A 87 9.29 -10.21 1.04
N HIS A 88 8.77 -10.05 2.27
CA HIS A 88 9.10 -8.94 3.17
C HIS A 88 8.96 -7.57 2.48
N GLN A 89 7.83 -7.34 1.84
CA GLN A 89 7.44 -6.08 1.17
C GLN A 89 6.31 -5.38 1.93
N ILE A 90 6.45 -5.34 3.26
CA ILE A 90 5.59 -4.57 4.16
C ILE A 90 6.37 -3.34 4.58
N HIS A 91 5.82 -2.15 4.32
CA HIS A 91 6.48 -0.88 4.60
C HIS A 91 5.60 0.00 5.49
N ILE A 92 6.12 0.37 6.65
CA ILE A 92 5.46 1.32 7.55
C ILE A 92 6.05 2.70 7.27
N LEU A 93 5.19 3.62 6.84
CA LEU A 93 5.55 4.98 6.46
C LEU A 93 4.91 5.99 7.42
N ASP A 94 5.48 7.18 7.47
CA ASP A 94 4.83 8.32 8.11
C ASP A 94 3.58 8.70 7.31
N GLN A 95 2.47 8.94 8.01
CA GLN A 95 1.19 9.32 7.43
C GLN A 95 1.15 10.78 6.98
N ASP A 96 1.93 11.65 7.63
CA ASP A 96 1.92 13.11 7.45
C ASP A 96 1.95 13.57 5.99
N PRO A 97 2.84 13.06 5.11
CA PRO A 97 2.90 13.50 3.71
C PRO A 97 1.72 13.00 2.87
N PHE A 98 0.95 12.02 3.34
CA PHE A 98 -0.20 11.46 2.62
C PHE A 98 -1.53 12.12 3.00
N ILE A 99 -1.60 12.72 4.20
CA ILE A 99 -2.81 13.41 4.69
C ILE A 99 -2.75 14.94 4.52
N ARG A 100 -1.58 15.52 4.22
CA ARG A 100 -1.38 16.97 4.07
C ARG A 100 -0.66 17.30 2.77
N PRO A 101 -1.40 17.60 1.68
CA PRO A 101 -0.79 17.96 0.40
C PRO A 101 0.14 19.17 0.54
N GLY A 102 1.41 19.02 0.13
CA GLY A 102 2.41 20.08 0.18
C GLY A 102 3.76 19.69 -0.45
N PRO A 103 4.82 20.50 -0.30
CA PRO A 103 6.13 20.23 -0.92
C PRO A 103 6.73 18.86 -0.58
N ARG A 104 6.43 18.34 0.62
CA ARG A 104 6.85 17.02 1.13
C ARG A 104 6.25 15.85 0.32
N ASN A 105 5.24 16.09 -0.51
CA ASN A 105 4.65 15.08 -1.39
C ASN A 105 5.66 14.51 -2.38
N ILE A 106 6.65 15.30 -2.79
CA ILE A 106 7.71 14.84 -3.69
C ILE A 106 8.58 13.78 -3.00
N GLU A 107 8.95 14.00 -1.74
CA GLU A 107 9.75 13.04 -0.97
C GLU A 107 8.99 11.73 -0.78
N ALA A 108 7.70 11.80 -0.44
CA ALA A 108 6.85 10.62 -0.32
C ALA A 108 6.68 9.89 -1.66
N LEU A 109 6.52 10.61 -2.78
CA LEU A 109 6.47 10.02 -4.11
C LEU A 109 7.77 9.30 -4.46
N LEU A 110 8.92 9.91 -4.17
CA LEU A 110 10.24 9.28 -4.39
C LEU A 110 10.45 8.06 -3.50
N GLN A 111 9.93 8.10 -2.27
CA GLN A 111 9.96 6.96 -1.36
C GLN A 111 9.13 5.79 -1.91
N LEU A 112 7.90 6.04 -2.38
CA LEU A 112 7.06 5.04 -3.05
C LEU A 112 7.77 4.47 -4.27
N LYS A 113 8.34 5.33 -5.12
CA LYS A 113 9.07 4.90 -6.31
C LYS A 113 10.22 3.96 -5.96
N LYS A 114 11.00 4.27 -4.92
CA LYS A 114 12.11 3.42 -4.48
C LYS A 114 11.63 2.05 -4.01
N ILE A 115 10.51 2.00 -3.28
CA ILE A 115 9.89 0.75 -2.83
C ILE A 115 9.46 -0.07 -4.07
N PHE A 116 8.74 0.54 -5.00
CA PHE A 116 8.19 -0.15 -6.17
C PHE A 116 9.29 -0.63 -7.14
N ASP A 117 10.33 0.18 -7.37
CA ASP A 117 11.49 -0.22 -8.17
C ASP A 117 12.23 -1.43 -7.57
N SER A 118 12.18 -1.60 -6.23
CA SER A 118 12.76 -2.78 -5.56
C SER A 118 11.89 -4.02 -5.67
N ALA A 119 10.57 -3.85 -5.63
CA ALA A 119 9.59 -4.91 -5.76
C ALA A 119 9.54 -5.50 -7.18
N SER A 120 9.60 -4.64 -8.22
CA SER A 120 9.53 -5.06 -9.63
C SER A 120 10.77 -5.77 -10.18
N ARG A 121 11.88 -5.82 -9.41
CA ARG A 121 13.12 -6.50 -9.82
C ARG A 121 13.23 -7.94 -9.33
N ARG A 122 12.27 -8.40 -8.52
CA ARG A 122 12.20 -9.75 -7.97
C ARG A 122 11.23 -10.59 -8.77
#